data_AF-A0A4R4QIT4-F1
#
_entry.id   AF-A0A4R4QIT4-F1
#
_cell.length_a   1.000
_cell.length_b   1.000
_cell.length_c   1.000
_cell.angle_alpha   90.00
_cell.angle_beta   90.00
_cell.angle_gamma   90.00
#
_symmetry.space_group_name_H-M   'P 1'
#
loop_
_entity.id
_entity.type
_entity.pdbx_description
1 polymer ?
#
loop_
_entity_poly.entity_id
_entity_poly.type
_entity_poly.pdbx_seq_one_letter_code
_entity_poly.pdbx_strand_id
1 'polypeptide(L)'
;MRMSPDPRARWIGAAVGLALVAGLLHEPATAVPAEQRAVRSLEQPGEAAALVTARTTGKPVLITGMTTDTTEYRALPSGKIEATIAGGPVRMRAANGAWIAVDVSLARQADGSVAAKAHPYALRLSGPAGQGDHDLVALGKPGKRSTLGWSGPLPAPEIDGTKATYREVKPGVDLVVEATRTGYQQHLLVKNRQAAVQLKQIRMPWRTDGLTTKLDGKGGLKVSAGTESHDVPAPMMWDSTVDQASGEHLRRAPVGLGLAKGALLLTPDASFLADPKTVYPVTIDPSQSSGANFDAFVQSSYSTDQSAATELKIGTNDSGANKAKSYLRFDNQEWLWDKQIQAATLSLWGHHSYSCTATGWVAYRVAAVSNTARWTNRPAQYEQVGTSTQTRGWGSACSDDWVTIPVTAAFQYTAANKLTSTNIGISAASETNNLGWKRFASREAVANPPSVTVTYQTKTAVDAVATAPDTTCATGADRPYMSSLTPQLRAQITDTLGAQVYGTFEWKVVGSTVSTTTTEGPGASGSWLGTTIADEAFTEGSSYAWRVRGTDGATPGEWSNWCEFTVITM
;
A
#
# COMPACT_ATOMS: atom_id res chain seq x y z
N MET A 1 62.70 -57.04 48.57
CA MET A 1 61.85 -55.88 48.21
C MET A 1 61.38 -56.12 46.77
N ARG A 2 60.37 -56.98 46.55
CA ARG A 2 58.89 -56.81 46.64
C ARG A 2 58.39 -55.84 45.56
N MET A 3 57.53 -56.20 44.59
CA MET A 3 56.66 -57.36 44.26
C MET A 3 56.24 -57.16 42.79
N SER A 4 55.83 -58.12 41.95
CA SER A 4 55.92 -59.58 41.82
C SER A 4 55.37 -59.89 40.41
N PRO A 5 55.82 -60.95 39.73
CA PRO A 5 55.31 -61.41 38.43
C PRO A 5 54.28 -62.57 38.60
N ASP A 6 53.45 -62.87 37.59
CA ASP A 6 53.41 -64.20 36.90
C ASP A 6 52.25 -64.34 35.87
N PRO A 7 52.37 -65.25 34.86
CA PRO A 7 51.40 -65.56 33.80
C PRO A 7 50.75 -66.96 33.95
N ARG A 8 49.78 -67.31 33.07
CA ARG A 8 49.48 -68.65 32.45
C ARG A 8 47.99 -68.98 32.28
N ALA A 9 47.74 -69.95 31.37
CA ALA A 9 46.54 -70.77 31.08
C ALA A 9 45.68 -70.26 29.90
N ARG A 10 45.66 -70.83 28.67
CA ARG A 10 45.60 -72.20 28.10
C ARG A 10 44.17 -72.78 28.08
N TRP A 11 43.77 -73.30 26.89
CA TRP A 11 42.63 -74.20 26.54
C TRP A 11 41.27 -73.51 26.24
N ILE A 12 40.34 -73.95 25.36
CA ILE A 12 40.12 -75.04 24.37
C ILE A 12 38.81 -74.69 23.63
N GLY A 13 38.64 -75.15 22.38
CA GLY A 13 37.32 -75.62 21.88
C GLY A 13 36.76 -74.77 20.74
N ALA A 14 37.00 -75.08 19.46
CA ALA A 14 36.51 -76.22 18.67
C ALA A 14 35.02 -76.09 18.28
N ALA A 15 34.76 -75.82 17.00
CA ALA A 15 33.84 -76.59 16.15
C ALA A 15 33.91 -76.05 14.70
N VAL A 16 34.46 -76.87 13.81
CA VAL A 16 34.30 -76.76 12.36
C VAL A 16 33.16 -77.71 11.98
N GLY A 17 32.20 -77.24 11.18
CA GLY A 17 31.11 -78.05 10.63
C GLY A 17 30.42 -77.35 9.47
N LEU A 18 30.56 -77.95 8.27
CA LEU A 18 30.05 -77.57 6.95
C LEU A 18 28.55 -77.19 6.91
N ALA A 19 28.15 -76.30 6.00
CA ALA A 19 27.42 -76.66 4.76
C ALA A 19 26.83 -75.45 3.99
N LEU A 20 26.94 -75.55 2.66
CA LEU A 20 26.27 -74.85 1.54
C LEU A 20 25.23 -73.75 1.85
N VAL A 21 25.41 -72.56 1.27
CA VAL A 21 24.30 -71.68 0.86
C VAL A 21 24.62 -71.02 -0.48
N ALA A 22 23.60 -71.00 -1.34
CA ALA A 22 23.53 -70.53 -2.71
C ALA A 22 24.13 -69.14 -2.96
N GLY A 23 24.74 -68.98 -4.14
CA GLY A 23 25.15 -67.68 -4.67
C GLY A 23 23.95 -66.78 -4.94
N LEU A 24 23.76 -65.79 -4.07
CA LEU A 24 22.97 -64.59 -4.37
C LEU A 24 23.91 -63.58 -5.03
N LEU A 25 23.61 -63.25 -6.29
CA LEU A 25 24.15 -62.08 -6.97
C LEU A 25 23.85 -60.84 -6.09
N HIS A 26 24.87 -60.33 -5.39
CA HIS A 26 24.82 -59.00 -4.82
C HIS A 26 25.15 -58.02 -5.94
N GLU A 27 24.13 -57.50 -6.61
CA GLU A 27 24.28 -56.21 -7.29
C GLU A 27 24.66 -55.18 -6.22
N PRO A 28 25.76 -54.44 -6.38
CA PRO A 28 26.05 -53.33 -5.48
C PRO A 28 24.90 -52.33 -5.64
N ALA A 29 24.17 -52.10 -4.55
CA ALA A 29 23.17 -51.05 -4.50
C ALA A 29 23.83 -49.74 -4.94
N THR A 30 23.55 -49.31 -6.17
CA THR A 30 23.85 -47.98 -6.64
C THR A 30 23.12 -47.03 -5.70
N ALA A 31 23.89 -46.37 -4.83
CA ALA A 31 23.38 -45.27 -4.04
C ALA A 31 22.81 -44.25 -5.03
N VAL A 32 21.47 -44.13 -5.03
CA VAL A 32 20.78 -43.05 -5.71
C VAL A 32 21.44 -41.76 -5.21
N PRO A 33 21.96 -40.89 -6.09
CA PRO A 33 22.49 -39.60 -5.65
C PRO A 33 21.41 -38.95 -4.82
N ALA A 34 21.72 -38.59 -3.58
CA ALA A 34 20.84 -37.77 -2.77
C ALA A 34 20.45 -36.58 -3.64
N GLU A 35 19.18 -36.56 -4.06
CA GLU A 35 18.60 -35.50 -4.86
C GLU A 35 18.98 -34.21 -4.13
N GLN A 36 19.91 -33.44 -4.72
CA GLN A 36 20.25 -32.13 -4.22
C GLN A 36 18.92 -31.40 -4.15
N ARG A 37 18.38 -31.28 -2.95
CA ARG A 37 17.12 -30.60 -2.66
C ARG A 37 17.33 -29.19 -3.17
N ALA A 38 16.94 -28.94 -4.43
CA ALA A 38 17.14 -27.67 -5.08
C ALA A 38 16.62 -26.63 -4.09
N VAL A 39 17.48 -25.68 -3.71
CA VAL A 39 17.11 -24.61 -2.81
C VAL A 39 15.95 -23.90 -3.51
N ARG A 40 14.72 -24.22 -3.10
CA ARG A 40 13.53 -23.64 -3.73
C ARG A 40 13.65 -22.14 -3.52
N SER A 41 13.61 -21.39 -4.63
CA SER A 41 13.63 -19.94 -4.57
C SER A 41 12.54 -19.46 -3.62
N LEU A 42 12.89 -18.53 -2.72
CA LEU A 42 11.92 -17.83 -1.86
C LEU A 42 11.14 -16.76 -2.63
N GLU A 43 11.04 -16.95 -3.94
CA GLU A 43 10.33 -16.14 -4.90
C GLU A 43 9.59 -17.08 -5.85
N GLN A 44 8.31 -16.82 -6.06
CA GLN A 44 7.44 -17.59 -6.95
C GLN A 44 6.53 -16.64 -7.74
N PRO A 45 6.21 -16.93 -9.01
CA PRO A 45 5.41 -16.02 -9.82
C PRO A 45 3.93 -15.97 -9.41
N GLY A 46 3.38 -17.04 -8.84
CA GLY A 46 1.95 -17.13 -8.51
C GLY A 46 1.69 -17.60 -7.07
N GLU A 47 0.50 -17.26 -6.55
CA GLU A 47 0.12 -17.51 -5.15
C GLU A 47 0.21 -18.99 -4.75
N ALA A 48 -0.38 -19.89 -5.53
CA ALA A 48 -0.41 -21.32 -5.21
C ALA A 48 1.01 -21.93 -5.05
N ALA A 49 1.91 -21.64 -5.99
CA ALA A 49 3.30 -22.10 -5.93
C ALA A 49 4.05 -21.47 -4.74
N ALA A 50 3.79 -20.19 -4.45
CA ALA A 50 4.37 -19.49 -3.31
C ALA A 50 3.93 -20.12 -1.99
N LEU A 51 2.65 -20.45 -1.83
CA LEU A 51 2.08 -21.06 -0.63
C LEU A 51 2.60 -22.48 -0.39
N VAL A 52 2.69 -23.31 -1.43
CA VAL A 52 3.33 -24.64 -1.34
C VAL A 52 4.79 -24.51 -0.93
N THR A 53 5.52 -23.55 -1.50
CA THR A 53 6.93 -23.31 -1.17
C THR A 53 7.08 -22.81 0.26
N ALA A 54 6.24 -21.88 0.71
CA ALA A 54 6.28 -21.32 2.06
C ALA A 54 6.02 -22.40 3.12
N ARG A 55 5.03 -23.27 2.90
CA ARG A 55 4.75 -24.43 3.77
C ARG A 55 5.90 -25.42 3.82
N THR A 56 6.44 -25.79 2.65
CA THR A 56 7.51 -26.80 2.58
C THR A 56 8.82 -26.30 3.18
N THR A 57 9.10 -25.00 3.07
CA THR A 57 10.35 -24.38 3.55
C THR A 57 10.24 -23.80 4.96
N GLY A 58 9.02 -23.57 5.46
CA GLY A 58 8.78 -22.88 6.73
C GLY A 58 9.14 -21.39 6.71
N LYS A 59 9.29 -20.78 5.52
CA LYS A 59 9.70 -19.37 5.36
C LYS A 59 8.69 -18.59 4.51
N PRO A 60 8.55 -17.26 4.71
CA PRO A 60 7.79 -16.42 3.80
C PRO A 60 8.37 -16.45 2.37
N VAL A 61 7.51 -16.49 1.36
CA VAL A 61 7.89 -16.55 -0.06
C VAL A 61 7.27 -15.38 -0.81
N LEU A 62 8.09 -14.59 -1.51
CA LEU A 62 7.65 -13.46 -2.32
C LEU A 62 6.84 -13.93 -3.54
N ILE A 63 5.73 -13.25 -3.82
CA ILE A 63 4.86 -13.49 -4.98
C ILE A 63 5.16 -12.44 -6.04
N THR A 64 6.06 -12.77 -6.98
CA THR A 64 6.64 -11.79 -7.91
C THR A 64 5.68 -11.33 -9.00
N GLY A 65 4.71 -12.17 -9.40
CA GLY A 65 3.72 -11.84 -10.44
C GLY A 65 2.67 -10.81 -10.00
N MET A 66 2.49 -10.63 -8.69
CA MET A 66 1.54 -9.64 -8.13
C MET A 66 2.24 -8.39 -7.58
N THR A 67 3.55 -8.44 -7.37
CA THR A 67 4.31 -7.33 -6.79
C THR A 67 4.28 -6.12 -7.72
N THR A 68 3.95 -4.95 -7.16
CA THR A 68 3.91 -3.65 -7.86
C THR A 68 4.96 -2.70 -7.26
N ASP A 69 5.02 -1.47 -7.77
CA ASP A 69 5.86 -0.41 -7.19
C ASP A 69 5.46 -0.03 -5.75
N THR A 70 4.19 -0.21 -5.38
CA THR A 70 3.64 0.11 -4.06
C THR A 70 3.31 -1.10 -3.20
N THR A 71 3.07 -2.28 -3.78
CA THR A 71 2.59 -3.45 -3.03
C THR A 71 3.52 -4.66 -3.19
N GLU A 72 3.85 -5.29 -2.06
CA GLU A 72 4.53 -6.60 -2.02
C GLU A 72 3.58 -7.66 -1.48
N TYR A 73 3.66 -8.89 -1.98
CA TYR A 73 2.87 -10.01 -1.49
C TYR A 73 3.80 -11.16 -1.07
N ARG A 74 3.58 -11.72 0.11
CA ARG A 74 4.33 -12.86 0.64
C ARG A 74 3.38 -13.95 1.10
N ALA A 75 3.55 -15.15 0.54
CA ALA A 75 2.92 -16.34 1.07
C ALA A 75 3.59 -16.72 2.39
N LEU A 76 2.79 -16.95 3.43
CA LEU A 76 3.26 -17.34 4.75
C LEU A 76 3.16 -18.87 4.93
N PRO A 77 4.02 -19.49 5.77
CA PRO A 77 3.93 -20.91 6.08
C PRO A 77 2.59 -21.33 6.70
N SER A 78 1.86 -20.38 7.30
CA SER A 78 0.52 -20.58 7.84
C SER A 78 -0.56 -20.83 6.78
N GLY A 79 -0.25 -20.62 5.49
CA GLY A 79 -1.22 -20.65 4.40
C GLY A 79 -1.89 -19.30 4.12
N LYS A 80 -1.61 -18.28 4.94
CA LYS A 80 -2.10 -16.91 4.68
C LYS A 80 -1.18 -16.18 3.71
N ILE A 81 -1.67 -15.10 3.12
CA ILE A 81 -0.84 -14.16 2.36
C ILE A 81 -0.74 -12.86 3.16
N GLU A 82 0.45 -12.29 3.18
CA GLU A 82 0.72 -10.95 3.68
C GLU A 82 0.93 -10.01 2.50
N ALA A 83 0.14 -8.94 2.42
CA ALA A 83 0.36 -7.84 1.49
C ALA A 83 0.88 -6.61 2.24
N THR A 84 2.01 -6.06 1.84
CA THR A 84 2.50 -4.78 2.34
C THR A 84 2.26 -3.70 1.30
N ILE A 85 1.33 -2.78 1.58
CA ILE A 85 0.87 -1.72 0.69
C ILE A 85 1.48 -0.40 1.16
N ALA A 86 2.39 0.18 0.39
CA ALA A 86 3.00 1.47 0.68
C ALA A 86 2.17 2.64 0.12
N GLY A 87 2.14 3.76 0.84
CA GLY A 87 1.48 5.00 0.43
C GLY A 87 2.13 5.66 -0.78
N GLY A 88 3.41 5.38 -1.04
CA GLY A 88 4.17 5.83 -2.22
C GLY A 88 5.09 4.74 -2.78
N PRO A 89 5.57 4.88 -4.02
CA PRO A 89 6.34 3.85 -4.71
C PRO A 89 7.65 3.51 -3.99
N VAL A 90 7.83 2.26 -3.54
CA VAL A 90 9.02 1.81 -2.81
C VAL A 90 10.07 1.09 -3.64
N ARG A 91 9.65 0.66 -4.82
CA ARG A 91 10.47 -0.05 -5.78
C ARG A 91 10.08 0.37 -7.19
N MET A 92 11.00 0.19 -8.12
CA MET A 92 10.74 0.42 -9.55
C MET A 92 11.45 -0.64 -10.39
N ARG A 93 11.00 -0.84 -11.63
CA ARG A 93 11.71 -1.70 -12.57
C ARG A 93 12.89 -0.98 -13.19
N ALA A 94 14.07 -1.57 -13.08
CA ALA A 94 15.26 -1.16 -13.83
C ALA A 94 15.11 -1.50 -15.32
N ALA A 95 16.03 -1.01 -16.15
CA ALA A 95 16.00 -1.24 -17.60
C ALA A 95 16.05 -2.74 -17.99
N ASN A 96 16.67 -3.58 -17.16
CA ASN A 96 16.72 -5.04 -17.32
C ASN A 96 15.46 -5.77 -16.79
N GLY A 97 14.45 -5.04 -16.32
CA GLY A 97 13.20 -5.58 -15.79
C GLY A 97 13.23 -5.96 -14.30
N ALA A 98 14.39 -5.96 -13.65
CA ALA A 98 14.53 -6.29 -12.23
C ALA A 98 13.95 -5.20 -11.31
N TRP A 99 13.42 -5.61 -10.15
CA TRP A 99 13.03 -4.66 -9.11
C TRP A 99 14.26 -4.08 -8.41
N ILE A 100 14.31 -2.76 -8.31
CA ILE A 100 15.28 -2.03 -7.49
C ILE A 100 14.55 -1.12 -6.52
N ALA A 101 15.17 -0.82 -5.38
CA ALA A 101 14.63 0.14 -4.42
C ALA A 101 14.61 1.56 -5.03
N VAL A 102 13.62 2.34 -4.63
CA VAL A 102 13.61 3.78 -4.94
C VAL A 102 14.71 4.48 -4.17
N ASP A 103 15.53 5.24 -4.89
CA ASP A 103 16.61 6.07 -4.35
C ASP A 103 16.55 7.44 -5.03
N VAL A 104 16.01 8.41 -4.31
CA VAL A 104 15.83 9.78 -4.81
C VAL A 104 17.06 10.67 -4.57
N SER A 105 18.18 10.12 -4.09
CA SER A 105 19.43 10.88 -3.97
C SER A 105 19.92 11.33 -5.34
N LEU A 106 20.33 12.59 -5.42
CA LEU A 106 20.72 13.26 -6.66
C LEU A 106 22.21 13.03 -6.95
N ALA A 107 22.53 12.85 -8.23
CA ALA A 107 23.89 12.71 -8.72
C ALA A 107 24.08 13.44 -10.06
N ARG A 108 25.26 14.03 -10.26
CA ARG A 108 25.64 14.62 -11.55
C ARG A 108 25.76 13.53 -12.61
N GLN A 109 25.40 13.90 -13.83
CA GLN A 109 25.41 13.05 -15.01
C GLN A 109 26.54 13.48 -15.95
N ALA A 110 26.94 12.60 -16.86
CA ALA A 110 28.04 12.87 -17.80
C ALA A 110 27.76 14.03 -18.76
N ASP A 111 26.48 14.31 -19.04
CA ASP A 111 26.03 15.44 -19.86
C ASP A 111 25.89 16.75 -19.07
N GLY A 112 26.33 16.77 -17.81
CA GLY A 112 26.28 17.95 -16.93
C GLY A 112 24.95 18.17 -16.21
N SER A 113 23.91 17.39 -16.52
CA SER A 113 22.64 17.43 -15.80
C SER A 113 22.76 16.77 -14.41
N VAL A 114 21.70 16.87 -13.61
CA VAL A 114 21.54 16.11 -12.36
C VAL A 114 20.36 15.16 -12.49
N ALA A 115 20.45 13.96 -11.93
CA ALA A 115 19.33 13.02 -11.87
C ALA A 115 19.34 12.27 -10.54
N ALA A 116 18.16 11.84 -10.10
CA ALA A 116 18.03 10.90 -9.00
C ALA A 116 18.51 9.51 -9.42
N LYS A 117 19.14 8.76 -8.51
CA LYS A 117 19.70 7.43 -8.81
C LYS A 117 18.65 6.42 -9.27
N ALA A 118 17.46 6.44 -8.67
CA ALA A 118 16.32 5.58 -9.01
C ALA A 118 14.99 6.26 -8.65
N HIS A 119 14.54 7.19 -9.50
CA HIS A 119 13.27 7.91 -9.31
C HIS A 119 12.13 7.29 -10.15
N PRO A 120 10.98 6.91 -9.54
CA PRO A 120 9.86 6.25 -10.23
C PRO A 120 9.36 7.00 -11.47
N TYR A 121 9.35 8.32 -11.38
CA TYR A 121 8.90 9.23 -12.43
C TYR A 121 10.05 9.91 -13.19
N ALA A 122 11.26 9.35 -13.20
CA ALA A 122 12.39 9.83 -13.99
C ALA A 122 12.73 11.33 -13.83
N LEU A 123 12.78 11.81 -12.57
CA LEU A 123 13.15 13.20 -12.24
C LEU A 123 14.56 13.53 -12.75
N ARG A 124 14.68 14.63 -13.48
CA ARG A 124 15.96 15.16 -13.99
C ARG A 124 16.01 16.66 -13.80
N LEU A 125 17.14 17.17 -13.33
CA LEU A 125 17.40 18.59 -13.16
C LEU A 125 18.50 19.04 -14.13
N SER A 126 18.47 20.33 -14.45
CA SER A 126 19.45 20.92 -15.36
C SER A 126 20.82 21.15 -14.72
N GLY A 127 21.84 21.21 -15.56
CA GLY A 127 23.14 21.76 -15.19
C GLY A 127 23.14 23.29 -15.24
N PRO A 128 24.33 23.92 -15.18
CA PRO A 128 24.44 25.37 -15.37
C PRO A 128 23.99 25.80 -16.78
N ALA A 129 23.36 26.97 -16.87
CA ALA A 129 22.95 27.62 -18.11
C ALA A 129 23.15 29.14 -18.01
N GLY A 130 23.33 29.77 -19.18
CA GLY A 130 23.54 31.21 -19.33
C GLY A 130 22.28 32.04 -19.08
N GLN A 131 22.20 33.21 -19.70
CA GLN A 131 20.98 34.03 -19.68
C GLN A 131 19.90 33.41 -20.59
N GLY A 132 18.63 33.52 -20.19
CA GLY A 132 17.49 33.11 -21.02
C GLY A 132 16.52 32.18 -20.28
N ASP A 133 15.60 31.59 -21.04
CA ASP A 133 14.70 30.54 -20.54
C ASP A 133 15.40 29.18 -20.68
N HIS A 134 15.46 28.44 -19.57
CA HIS A 134 16.09 27.12 -19.50
C HIS A 134 15.18 26.14 -18.77
N ASP A 135 15.33 24.85 -19.06
CA ASP A 135 14.74 23.81 -18.22
C ASP A 135 15.38 23.88 -16.84
N LEU A 136 14.60 23.64 -15.79
CA LEU A 136 15.08 23.53 -14.41
C LEU A 136 14.91 22.09 -13.92
N VAL A 137 13.68 21.58 -14.06
CA VAL A 137 13.29 20.25 -13.61
C VAL A 137 12.30 19.65 -14.59
N ALA A 138 12.56 18.41 -14.97
CA ALA A 138 11.69 17.57 -15.78
C ALA A 138 11.23 16.36 -14.96
N LEU A 139 9.93 16.09 -14.99
CA LEU A 139 9.31 14.94 -14.32
C LEU A 139 8.49 14.15 -15.36
N GLY A 140 8.71 12.84 -15.42
CA GLY A 140 8.05 11.93 -16.34
C GLY A 140 8.91 11.49 -17.53
N LYS A 141 8.39 10.51 -18.27
CA LYS A 141 9.02 9.95 -19.49
C LYS A 141 8.62 10.77 -20.72
N PRO A 142 9.39 10.73 -21.83
CA PRO A 142 8.96 11.35 -23.09
C PRO A 142 7.54 10.94 -23.48
N GLY A 143 6.74 11.87 -23.99
CA GLY A 143 5.32 11.71 -24.30
C GLY A 143 4.37 11.82 -23.09
N LYS A 144 4.90 11.89 -21.87
CA LYS A 144 4.16 12.08 -20.61
C LYS A 144 5.02 12.81 -19.58
N ARG A 145 5.39 14.05 -19.91
CA ARG A 145 6.38 14.82 -19.14
C ARG A 145 5.88 16.22 -18.83
N SER A 146 6.10 16.67 -17.60
CA SER A 146 6.07 18.09 -17.26
C SER A 146 7.49 18.63 -17.11
N THR A 147 7.69 19.89 -17.49
CA THR A 147 8.98 20.56 -17.36
C THR A 147 8.75 21.98 -16.87
N LEU A 148 9.28 22.25 -15.67
CA LEU A 148 9.37 23.58 -15.10
C LEU A 148 10.73 24.15 -15.49
N GLY A 149 10.73 25.40 -15.93
CA GLY A 149 11.92 26.14 -16.31
C GLY A 149 12.26 27.29 -15.37
N TRP A 150 13.43 27.87 -15.60
CA TRP A 150 13.90 29.09 -14.96
C TRP A 150 14.20 30.15 -16.01
N SER A 151 13.83 31.40 -15.74
CA SER A 151 14.16 32.55 -16.60
C SER A 151 15.29 33.36 -15.97
N GLY A 152 16.47 33.36 -16.58
CA GLY A 152 17.68 34.03 -16.10
C GLY A 152 18.87 33.08 -15.97
N PRO A 153 19.99 33.54 -15.41
CA PRO A 153 21.17 32.72 -15.21
C PRO A 153 20.87 31.55 -14.26
N LEU A 154 21.32 30.36 -14.64
CA LEU A 154 21.22 29.16 -13.81
C LEU A 154 22.65 28.67 -13.50
N PRO A 155 23.15 28.84 -12.26
CA PRO A 155 24.49 28.39 -11.91
C PRO A 155 24.58 26.88 -11.80
N ALA A 156 25.78 26.35 -11.57
CA ALA A 156 25.94 24.93 -11.29
C ALA A 156 25.33 24.62 -9.90
N PRO A 157 24.48 23.58 -9.75
CA PRO A 157 23.87 23.27 -8.48
C PRO A 157 24.86 22.65 -7.50
N GLU A 158 24.79 23.01 -6.23
CA GLU A 158 25.37 22.28 -5.10
C GLU A 158 24.44 21.09 -4.77
N ILE A 159 24.98 19.87 -4.74
CA ILE A 159 24.19 18.67 -4.46
C ILE A 159 24.46 18.20 -3.04
N ASP A 160 23.40 18.04 -2.25
CA ASP A 160 23.42 17.47 -0.91
C ASP A 160 22.26 16.47 -0.77
N GLY A 161 22.57 15.17 -0.80
CA GLY A 161 21.57 14.10 -0.73
C GLY A 161 20.51 14.22 -1.83
N THR A 162 19.30 14.63 -1.45
CA THR A 162 18.13 14.81 -2.34
C THR A 162 17.98 16.25 -2.85
N LYS A 163 18.83 17.18 -2.40
CA LYS A 163 18.73 18.61 -2.68
C LYS A 163 19.75 19.07 -3.71
N ALA A 164 19.29 19.89 -4.65
CA ALA A 164 20.13 20.65 -5.56
C ALA A 164 19.90 22.15 -5.32
N THR A 165 20.93 22.86 -4.86
CA THR A 165 20.89 24.29 -4.57
C THR A 165 21.61 25.07 -5.66
N TYR A 166 20.86 25.86 -6.42
CA TYR A 166 21.36 26.82 -7.40
C TYR A 166 21.50 28.18 -6.70
N ARG A 167 22.73 28.52 -6.31
CA ARG A 167 23.02 29.74 -5.54
C ARG A 167 22.89 31.00 -6.38
N GLU A 168 22.34 32.07 -5.81
CA GLU A 168 22.36 33.39 -6.45
C GLU A 168 21.76 33.40 -7.87
N VAL A 169 20.69 32.62 -8.11
CA VAL A 169 19.93 32.68 -9.37
C VAL A 169 19.36 34.08 -9.64
N LYS A 170 19.20 34.85 -8.56
CA LYS A 170 19.16 36.31 -8.53
C LYS A 170 19.98 36.77 -7.32
N PRO A 171 20.47 38.02 -7.28
CA PRO A 171 21.18 38.54 -6.12
C PRO A 171 20.38 38.34 -4.81
N GLY A 172 20.94 37.57 -3.88
CA GLY A 172 20.32 37.23 -2.59
C GLY A 172 19.15 36.24 -2.65
N VAL A 173 18.99 35.49 -3.76
CA VAL A 173 17.96 34.45 -3.92
C VAL A 173 18.61 33.16 -4.40
N ASP A 174 18.45 32.09 -3.61
CA ASP A 174 18.80 30.74 -4.04
C ASP A 174 17.55 30.01 -4.54
N LEU A 175 17.75 29.12 -5.52
CA LEU A 175 16.74 28.20 -6.01
C LEU A 175 17.12 26.80 -5.56
N VAL A 176 16.26 26.14 -4.79
CA VAL A 176 16.50 24.79 -4.27
C VAL A 176 15.48 23.86 -4.90
N VAL A 177 15.92 22.73 -5.42
CA VAL A 177 15.04 21.63 -5.84
C VAL A 177 15.35 20.42 -4.98
N GLU A 178 14.32 19.88 -4.31
CA GLU A 178 14.42 18.67 -3.51
C GLU A 178 13.63 17.54 -4.18
N ALA A 179 14.31 16.43 -4.45
CA ALA A 179 13.68 15.23 -5.00
C ALA A 179 12.83 14.52 -3.93
N THR A 180 11.57 14.24 -4.24
CA THR A 180 10.65 13.46 -3.41
C THR A 180 10.36 12.12 -4.08
N ARG A 181 9.72 11.16 -3.39
CA ARG A 181 9.43 9.84 -4.00
C ARG A 181 8.37 9.91 -5.09
N THR A 182 7.58 10.98 -5.07
CA THR A 182 6.44 11.22 -5.94
C THR A 182 6.67 12.37 -6.93
N GLY A 183 7.82 13.05 -6.88
CA GLY A 183 8.09 14.21 -7.71
C GLY A 183 9.21 15.08 -7.12
N TYR A 184 8.90 16.34 -6.84
CA TYR A 184 9.86 17.27 -6.26
C TYR A 184 9.18 18.42 -5.51
N GLN A 185 9.91 19.02 -4.58
CA GLN A 185 9.64 20.37 -4.07
C GLN A 185 10.62 21.35 -4.71
N GLN A 186 10.16 22.57 -4.95
CA GLN A 186 11.00 23.66 -5.42
C GLN A 186 10.83 24.85 -4.50
N HIS A 187 11.94 25.38 -4.01
CA HIS A 187 11.93 26.52 -3.12
C HIS A 187 12.75 27.67 -3.69
N LEU A 188 12.27 28.91 -3.51
CA LEU A 188 13.13 30.08 -3.58
C LEU A 188 13.45 30.50 -2.15
N LEU A 189 14.73 30.48 -1.79
CA LEU A 189 15.23 30.96 -0.52
C LEU A 189 15.66 32.42 -0.68
N VAL A 190 14.80 33.32 -0.26
CA VAL A 190 15.03 34.77 -0.29
C VAL A 190 15.83 35.13 0.95
N LYS A 191 17.10 35.50 0.80
CA LYS A 191 18.03 35.64 1.94
C LYS A 191 17.80 36.88 2.78
N ASN A 192 17.26 37.94 2.18
CA ASN A 192 17.07 39.21 2.84
C ASN A 192 15.99 40.07 2.14
N ARG A 193 15.62 41.16 2.80
CA ARG A 193 14.60 42.09 2.34
C ARG A 193 14.97 42.82 1.04
N GLN A 194 16.25 43.12 0.82
CA GLN A 194 16.70 43.71 -0.45
C GLN A 194 16.46 42.74 -1.61
N ALA A 195 16.69 41.44 -1.40
CA ALA A 195 16.40 40.43 -2.40
C ALA A 195 14.89 40.27 -2.66
N ALA A 196 14.02 40.52 -1.66
CA ALA A 196 12.58 40.40 -1.83
C ALA A 196 11.98 41.44 -2.80
N VAL A 197 12.58 42.64 -2.91
CA VAL A 197 12.03 43.72 -3.77
C VAL A 197 12.03 43.36 -5.27
N GLN A 198 12.87 42.40 -5.67
CA GLN A 198 12.98 41.93 -7.04
C GLN A 198 11.99 40.80 -7.38
N LEU A 199 11.21 40.32 -6.40
CA LEU A 199 10.32 39.15 -6.53
C LEU A 199 8.84 39.54 -6.59
N LYS A 200 8.50 40.67 -7.22
CA LYS A 200 7.09 41.10 -7.38
C LYS A 200 6.26 40.06 -8.13
N GLN A 201 6.86 39.45 -9.16
CA GLN A 201 6.30 38.32 -9.88
C GLN A 201 7.45 37.50 -10.46
N ILE A 202 7.40 36.19 -10.28
CA ILE A 202 8.40 35.26 -10.77
C ILE A 202 7.78 34.48 -11.92
N ARG A 203 8.37 34.60 -13.10
CA ARG A 203 7.99 33.83 -14.28
C ARG A 203 8.84 32.56 -14.37
N MET A 204 8.19 31.41 -14.37
CA MET A 204 8.82 30.11 -14.56
C MET A 204 8.24 29.44 -15.80
N PRO A 205 9.02 29.25 -16.89
CA PRO A 205 8.57 28.52 -18.07
C PRO A 205 7.90 27.20 -17.68
N TRP A 206 6.82 26.84 -18.35
CA TRP A 206 6.07 25.62 -18.07
C TRP A 206 5.69 24.94 -19.38
N ARG A 207 6.19 23.73 -19.55
CA ARG A 207 5.94 22.91 -20.73
C ARG A 207 5.41 21.55 -20.31
N THR A 208 4.45 21.05 -21.07
CA THR A 208 3.97 19.68 -20.96
C THR A 208 4.08 18.98 -22.31
N ASP A 209 4.41 17.69 -22.27
CA ASP A 209 4.45 16.78 -23.40
C ASP A 209 3.48 15.64 -23.12
N GLY A 210 2.41 15.54 -23.92
CA GLY A 210 1.31 14.59 -23.76
C GLY A 210 0.44 14.79 -22.51
N LEU A 211 0.65 15.85 -21.72
CA LEU A 211 -0.15 16.21 -20.54
C LEU A 211 -0.91 17.53 -20.75
N THR A 212 -2.07 17.64 -20.12
CA THR A 212 -2.85 18.89 -20.04
C THR A 212 -2.66 19.55 -18.70
N THR A 213 -2.47 20.87 -18.66
CA THR A 213 -2.41 21.67 -17.43
C THR A 213 -3.61 22.58 -17.32
N LYS A 214 -4.26 22.60 -16.14
CA LYS A 214 -5.35 23.52 -15.82
C LYS A 214 -5.21 24.03 -14.39
N LEU A 215 -5.64 25.28 -14.15
CA LEU A 215 -5.89 25.75 -12.79
C LEU A 215 -6.99 24.89 -12.17
N ASP A 216 -6.83 24.54 -10.89
CA ASP A 216 -7.77 23.68 -10.17
C ASP A 216 -8.93 24.44 -9.52
N GLY A 217 -8.94 25.78 -9.62
CA GLY A 217 -9.91 26.66 -9.00
C GLY A 217 -9.67 26.92 -7.49
N LYS A 218 -8.56 26.45 -6.94
CA LYS A 218 -8.21 26.47 -5.50
C LYS A 218 -6.80 27.01 -5.25
N GLY A 219 -6.23 27.67 -6.25
CA GLY A 219 -4.90 28.27 -6.23
C GLY A 219 -3.78 27.34 -6.70
N GLY A 220 -4.08 26.09 -7.07
CA GLY A 220 -3.12 25.12 -7.59
C GLY A 220 -3.31 24.81 -9.08
N LEU A 221 -2.59 23.79 -9.55
CA LEU A 221 -2.75 23.23 -10.90
C LEU A 221 -3.02 21.74 -10.82
N LYS A 222 -3.82 21.27 -11.78
CA LYS A 222 -3.93 19.87 -12.15
C LYS A 222 -3.20 19.65 -13.47
N VAL A 223 -2.28 18.69 -13.47
CA VAL A 223 -1.57 18.23 -14.67
C VAL A 223 -1.98 16.79 -14.92
N SER A 224 -2.53 16.45 -16.09
CA SER A 224 -3.10 15.11 -16.29
C SER A 224 -3.11 14.62 -17.72
N ALA A 225 -3.11 13.29 -17.89
CA ALA A 225 -3.43 12.59 -19.12
C ALA A 225 -4.11 11.24 -18.82
N GLY A 226 -5.36 11.07 -19.25
CA GLY A 226 -6.15 9.87 -18.93
C GLY A 226 -6.29 9.67 -17.43
N THR A 227 -5.81 8.54 -16.92
CA THR A 227 -5.81 8.20 -15.47
C THR A 227 -4.59 8.76 -14.73
N GLU A 228 -3.59 9.31 -15.43
CA GLU A 228 -2.41 9.91 -14.83
C GLU A 228 -2.71 11.36 -14.41
N SER A 229 -2.42 11.69 -13.15
CA SER A 229 -2.62 13.01 -12.58
C SER A 229 -1.45 13.37 -11.68
N HIS A 230 -0.99 14.60 -11.80
CA HIS A 230 -0.02 15.22 -10.92
C HIS A 230 -0.67 16.47 -10.31
N ASP A 231 -0.51 16.60 -9.00
CA ASP A 231 -1.01 17.74 -8.25
C ASP A 231 0.12 18.74 -8.05
N VAL A 232 -0.18 20.00 -8.33
CA VAL A 232 0.68 21.15 -7.99
C VAL A 232 -0.12 22.02 -7.03
N PRO A 233 0.06 21.87 -5.71
CA PRO A 233 -0.69 22.64 -4.73
C PRO A 233 -0.51 24.14 -4.86
N ALA A 234 -1.43 24.89 -4.25
CA ALA A 234 -1.30 26.33 -4.12
C ALA A 234 -0.02 26.67 -3.34
N PRO A 235 0.91 27.46 -3.92
CA PRO A 235 2.18 27.73 -3.28
C PRO A 235 2.00 28.64 -2.07
N MET A 236 2.84 28.42 -1.08
CA MET A 236 2.89 29.20 0.14
C MET A 236 4.28 29.81 0.29
N MET A 237 4.39 30.80 1.15
CA MET A 237 5.67 31.23 1.68
C MET A 237 5.64 31.40 3.17
N TRP A 238 6.81 31.30 3.79
CA TRP A 238 6.98 31.42 5.22
C TRP A 238 8.35 31.98 5.55
N ASP A 239 8.42 32.61 6.72
CA ASP A 239 9.67 33.19 7.22
C ASP A 239 10.43 32.17 8.08
N SER A 240 11.64 32.53 8.52
CA SER A 240 12.50 31.60 9.25
C SER A 240 12.11 31.41 10.73
N THR A 241 11.02 32.02 11.21
CA THR A 241 10.57 31.83 12.59
C THR A 241 9.87 30.49 12.76
N VAL A 242 10.34 29.71 13.74
CA VAL A 242 9.79 28.39 14.08
C VAL A 242 9.45 28.33 15.56
N ASP A 243 8.34 27.69 15.89
CA ASP A 243 8.04 27.29 17.26
C ASP A 243 8.89 26.08 17.63
N GLN A 244 9.70 26.17 18.68
CA GLN A 244 10.64 25.11 19.04
C GLN A 244 9.96 23.82 19.51
N ALA A 245 8.79 23.92 20.14
CA ALA A 245 8.09 22.76 20.69
C ALA A 245 7.36 21.94 19.62
N SER A 246 6.92 22.58 18.53
CA SER A 246 6.14 21.94 17.46
C SER A 246 6.87 21.80 16.14
N GLY A 247 7.92 22.61 15.93
CA GLY A 247 8.63 22.75 14.67
C GLY A 247 7.79 23.39 13.55
N GLU A 248 6.69 24.09 13.89
CA GLU A 248 5.86 24.81 12.90
C GLU A 248 6.41 26.21 12.61
N HIS A 249 6.31 26.64 11.35
CA HIS A 249 6.55 28.04 10.98
C HIS A 249 5.43 28.95 11.50
N LEU A 250 5.82 30.01 12.22
CA LEU A 250 4.88 30.90 12.90
C LEU A 250 4.22 31.93 11.97
N ARG A 251 4.91 32.29 10.88
CA ARG A 251 4.46 33.32 9.94
C ARG A 251 4.48 32.77 8.52
N ARG A 252 3.29 32.76 7.89
CA ARG A 252 3.07 32.24 6.54
C ARG A 252 2.13 33.16 5.77
N ALA A 253 2.23 33.14 4.44
CA ALA A 253 1.35 33.85 3.55
C ALA A 253 1.15 33.08 2.23
N PRO A 254 0.00 33.24 1.56
CA PRO A 254 -0.21 32.63 0.25
C PRO A 254 0.70 33.26 -0.81
N VAL A 255 1.03 32.47 -1.84
CA VAL A 255 1.69 32.94 -3.06
C VAL A 255 0.70 32.73 -4.20
N GLY A 256 0.40 33.80 -4.94
CA GLY A 256 -0.52 33.70 -6.07
C GLY A 256 0.10 32.85 -7.18
N LEU A 257 -0.65 31.88 -7.71
CA LEU A 257 -0.24 31.06 -8.85
C LEU A 257 -1.13 31.36 -10.06
N GLY A 258 -0.52 31.64 -11.20
CA GLY A 258 -1.20 31.86 -12.47
C GLY A 258 -0.56 31.11 -13.64
N LEU A 259 -1.31 30.94 -14.72
CA LEU A 259 -0.82 30.43 -16.00
C LEU A 259 -0.92 31.53 -17.06
N ALA A 260 0.21 31.86 -17.70
CA ALA A 260 0.20 32.78 -18.84
C ALA A 260 1.36 32.51 -19.80
N LYS A 261 1.09 32.54 -21.11
CA LYS A 261 2.11 32.48 -22.18
C LYS A 261 3.14 31.35 -22.00
N GLY A 262 2.67 30.14 -21.66
CA GLY A 262 3.53 28.97 -21.46
C GLY A 262 4.43 29.05 -20.21
N ALA A 263 3.98 29.74 -19.16
CA ALA A 263 4.71 29.87 -17.90
C ALA A 263 3.78 29.83 -16.68
N LEU A 264 4.31 29.34 -15.57
CA LEU A 264 3.77 29.60 -14.23
C LEU A 264 4.19 31.00 -13.80
N LEU A 265 3.25 31.73 -13.21
CA LEU A 265 3.49 33.03 -12.59
C LEU A 265 3.28 32.90 -11.09
N LEU A 266 4.36 33.06 -10.32
CA LEU A 266 4.29 33.14 -8.86
C LEU A 266 4.26 34.60 -8.43
N THR A 267 3.31 34.97 -7.59
CA THR A 267 3.16 36.32 -7.04
C THR A 267 3.25 36.26 -5.51
N PRO A 268 4.45 36.42 -4.92
CA PRO A 268 4.62 36.49 -3.48
C PRO A 268 3.87 37.67 -2.86
N ASP A 269 3.37 37.51 -1.63
CA ASP A 269 2.69 38.59 -0.90
C ASP A 269 3.68 39.70 -0.52
N ALA A 270 3.53 40.86 -1.17
CA ALA A 270 4.41 42.00 -0.96
C ALA A 270 4.31 42.57 0.47
N SER A 271 3.14 42.48 1.11
CA SER A 271 2.93 43.00 2.46
C SER A 271 3.65 42.13 3.50
N PHE A 272 3.61 40.81 3.33
CA PHE A 272 4.36 39.87 4.16
C PHE A 272 5.87 40.09 4.02
N LEU A 273 6.38 40.19 2.78
CA LEU A 273 7.80 40.43 2.54
C LEU A 273 8.27 41.80 3.08
N ALA A 274 7.36 42.78 3.09
CA ALA A 274 7.60 44.13 3.57
C ALA A 274 7.29 44.35 5.06
N ASP A 275 6.71 43.39 5.79
CA ASP A 275 6.41 43.52 7.22
C ASP A 275 7.71 43.49 8.06
N PRO A 276 8.00 44.52 8.89
CA PRO A 276 9.18 44.56 9.74
C PRO A 276 9.35 43.33 10.66
N LYS A 277 8.28 42.59 10.93
CA LYS A 277 8.30 41.36 11.74
C LYS A 277 8.74 40.11 10.97
N THR A 278 8.85 40.18 9.64
CA THR A 278 9.26 39.04 8.82
C THR A 278 10.76 38.77 8.97
N VAL A 279 11.09 37.57 9.42
CA VAL A 279 12.49 37.15 9.66
C VAL A 279 12.99 36.34 8.48
N TYR A 280 14.06 36.84 7.85
CA TYR A 280 14.67 36.19 6.69
C TYR A 280 15.68 35.10 7.12
N PRO A 281 15.86 34.03 6.33
CA PRO A 281 15.36 33.85 4.97
C PRO A 281 13.86 33.53 4.89
N VAL A 282 13.22 33.98 3.82
CA VAL A 282 11.84 33.61 3.46
C VAL A 282 11.90 32.52 2.39
N THR A 283 11.13 31.46 2.58
CA THR A 283 10.99 30.36 1.63
C THR A 283 9.69 30.54 0.84
N ILE A 284 9.75 30.48 -0.49
CA ILE A 284 8.58 30.43 -1.39
C ILE A 284 8.55 29.02 -2.02
N ASP A 285 7.48 28.25 -1.79
CA ASP A 285 7.42 26.82 -2.08
C ASP A 285 6.23 26.43 -2.97
N PRO A 286 6.45 26.26 -4.30
CA PRO A 286 5.65 25.37 -5.12
C PRO A 286 6.23 23.93 -5.14
N SER A 287 5.34 22.95 -5.21
CA SER A 287 5.69 21.52 -5.32
C SER A 287 4.89 20.82 -6.41
N GLN A 288 5.38 19.65 -6.87
CA GLN A 288 4.63 18.75 -7.75
C GLN A 288 4.71 17.31 -7.22
N SER A 289 3.56 16.66 -7.00
CA SER A 289 3.46 15.27 -6.52
C SER A 289 2.65 14.39 -7.50
N SER A 290 3.00 13.10 -7.58
CA SER A 290 2.48 12.12 -8.55
C SER A 290 2.25 10.75 -7.90
N GLY A 291 1.25 10.00 -8.37
CA GLY A 291 1.03 8.61 -8.00
C GLY A 291 -0.43 8.29 -7.67
N ALA A 292 -0.75 7.00 -7.66
CA ALA A 292 -2.14 6.53 -7.50
C ALA A 292 -2.68 6.75 -6.08
N ASN A 293 -1.95 6.24 -5.07
CA ASN A 293 -2.28 6.41 -3.65
C ASN A 293 -2.19 7.88 -3.24
N PHE A 294 -2.96 8.29 -2.24
CA PHE A 294 -3.07 9.69 -1.83
C PHE A 294 -2.97 9.83 -0.31
N ASP A 295 -2.32 10.88 0.15
CA ASP A 295 -2.46 11.35 1.53
C ASP A 295 -2.50 12.88 1.58
N ALA A 296 -3.02 13.41 2.69
CA ALA A 296 -2.99 14.83 2.99
C ALA A 296 -3.26 15.03 4.49
N PHE A 297 -2.68 16.08 5.06
CA PHE A 297 -3.17 16.62 6.31
C PHE A 297 -4.10 17.81 6.08
N VAL A 298 -4.96 18.08 7.05
CA VAL A 298 -5.70 19.33 7.19
C VAL A 298 -5.34 19.94 8.52
N GLN A 299 -5.21 21.25 8.57
CA GLN A 299 -4.98 21.96 9.83
C GLN A 299 -5.73 23.29 9.84
N SER A 300 -6.29 23.67 10.98
CA SER A 300 -7.16 24.86 11.08
C SER A 300 -6.48 26.18 10.70
N SER A 301 -5.15 26.27 10.80
CA SER A 301 -4.35 27.43 10.34
C SER A 301 -3.90 27.35 8.88
N TYR A 302 -4.36 26.36 8.13
CA TYR A 302 -4.04 26.18 6.71
C TYR A 302 -5.31 26.23 5.87
N SER A 303 -5.28 27.05 4.81
CA SER A 303 -6.38 27.20 3.84
C SER A 303 -6.07 26.54 2.49
N THR A 304 -4.85 26.06 2.28
CA THR A 304 -4.35 25.48 1.03
C THR A 304 -4.24 23.96 1.10
N ASP A 305 -4.04 23.35 -0.07
CA ASP A 305 -3.85 21.90 -0.19
C ASP A 305 -2.50 21.49 0.41
N GLN A 306 -2.48 20.37 1.11
CA GLN A 306 -1.29 19.82 1.76
C GLN A 306 -0.96 18.41 1.24
N SER A 307 -1.55 17.98 0.12
CA SER A 307 -1.35 16.66 -0.49
C SER A 307 0.03 16.41 -1.12
N ALA A 308 0.91 17.43 -1.11
CA ALA A 308 2.30 17.31 -1.51
C ALA A 308 3.27 17.67 -0.38
N ALA A 309 2.79 17.80 0.87
CA ALA A 309 3.66 17.94 2.03
C ALA A 309 4.41 16.62 2.25
N THR A 310 5.64 16.68 2.74
CA THR A 310 6.44 15.49 3.08
C THR A 310 6.06 14.86 4.42
N GLU A 311 4.97 15.33 5.02
CA GLU A 311 4.55 14.92 6.34
C GLU A 311 3.03 14.92 6.53
N LEU A 312 2.58 14.13 7.50
CA LEU A 312 1.23 14.03 8.02
C LEU A 312 1.22 14.51 9.46
N LYS A 313 0.12 15.12 9.91
CA LYS A 313 -0.02 15.74 11.24
C LYS A 313 -1.30 15.32 11.92
N ILE A 314 -1.24 15.13 13.24
CA ILE A 314 -2.43 14.98 14.09
C ILE A 314 -2.31 15.76 15.39
N GLY A 315 -3.45 16.17 15.96
CA GLY A 315 -3.52 16.77 17.28
C GLY A 315 -3.37 18.28 17.28
N THR A 316 -2.90 18.83 18.39
CA THR A 316 -2.71 20.27 18.61
C THR A 316 -1.41 20.49 19.36
N ASN A 317 -0.68 21.57 19.06
CA ASN A 317 0.53 22.01 19.75
C ASN A 317 0.30 23.25 20.63
N ASP A 318 -0.91 23.78 20.66
CA ASP A 318 -1.25 25.10 21.21
C ASP A 318 -2.60 25.09 21.95
N SER A 319 -2.84 24.01 22.69
CA SER A 319 -3.99 23.79 23.56
C SER A 319 -5.34 23.86 22.83
N GLY A 320 -5.33 23.52 21.54
CA GLY A 320 -6.51 23.42 20.69
C GLY A 320 -6.81 24.67 19.85
N ALA A 321 -5.95 25.69 19.85
CA ALA A 321 -6.12 26.83 18.94
C ALA A 321 -5.92 26.40 17.47
N ASN A 322 -4.92 25.57 17.22
CA ASN A 322 -4.67 24.90 15.96
C ASN A 322 -4.76 23.39 16.09
N LYS A 323 -5.48 22.78 15.15
CA LYS A 323 -5.80 21.35 15.17
C LYS A 323 -5.47 20.74 13.82
N ALA A 324 -4.85 19.57 13.82
CA ALA A 324 -4.52 18.83 12.62
C ALA A 324 -5.14 17.43 12.60
N LYS A 325 -5.51 16.97 11.40
CA LYS A 325 -5.92 15.59 11.08
C LYS A 325 -5.25 15.17 9.78
N SER A 326 -5.03 13.87 9.61
CA SER A 326 -4.48 13.34 8.37
C SER A 326 -5.35 12.25 7.77
N TYR A 327 -5.29 12.11 6.47
CA TYR A 327 -6.09 11.19 5.69
C TYR A 327 -5.20 10.46 4.70
N LEU A 328 -5.42 9.16 4.56
CA LEU A 328 -4.70 8.28 3.66
C LEU A 328 -5.71 7.50 2.82
N ARG A 329 -5.41 7.35 1.52
CA ARG A 329 -6.15 6.53 0.58
C ARG A 329 -5.19 5.59 -0.14
N PHE A 330 -5.49 4.31 -0.03
CA PHE A 330 -4.83 3.25 -0.78
C PHE A 330 -5.76 2.84 -1.92
N ASP A 331 -5.34 3.08 -3.15
CA ASP A 331 -6.08 2.75 -4.37
C ASP A 331 -5.72 1.35 -4.89
N ASN A 332 -6.38 0.90 -5.95
CA ASN A 332 -6.19 -0.42 -6.58
C ASN A 332 -6.42 -1.58 -5.60
N GLN A 333 -7.50 -1.52 -4.82
CA GLN A 333 -7.83 -2.50 -3.78
C GLN A 333 -8.79 -3.61 -4.25
N GLU A 334 -8.98 -3.78 -5.56
CA GLU A 334 -9.90 -4.76 -6.14
C GLU A 334 -9.53 -6.22 -5.83
N TRP A 335 -8.24 -6.47 -5.60
CA TRP A 335 -7.73 -7.79 -5.20
C TRP A 335 -8.26 -8.27 -3.83
N LEU A 336 -8.91 -7.39 -3.05
CA LEU A 336 -9.51 -7.72 -1.75
C LEU A 336 -10.90 -8.36 -1.85
N TRP A 337 -11.61 -8.27 -2.98
CA TRP A 337 -13.07 -8.50 -3.07
C TRP A 337 -13.53 -9.91 -2.63
N ASP A 338 -12.69 -10.91 -2.84
CA ASP A 338 -12.90 -12.32 -2.50
C ASP A 338 -12.06 -12.75 -1.28
N LYS A 339 -11.43 -11.81 -0.58
CA LYS A 339 -10.53 -12.09 0.53
C LYS A 339 -11.23 -11.92 1.88
N GLN A 340 -10.79 -12.71 2.84
CA GLN A 340 -11.08 -12.52 4.25
C GLN A 340 -9.86 -11.89 4.93
N ILE A 341 -10.06 -10.71 5.52
CA ILE A 341 -8.99 -9.96 6.17
C ILE A 341 -8.83 -10.47 7.60
N GLN A 342 -7.63 -10.96 7.91
CA GLN A 342 -7.30 -11.49 9.23
C GLN A 342 -6.75 -10.39 10.12
N ALA A 343 -5.89 -9.56 9.57
CA ALA A 343 -5.35 -8.38 10.24
C ALA A 343 -4.96 -7.34 9.19
N ALA A 344 -5.12 -6.06 9.52
CA ALA A 344 -4.46 -4.98 8.80
C ALA A 344 -3.89 -3.97 9.80
N THR A 345 -2.62 -3.62 9.64
CA THR A 345 -1.90 -2.69 10.53
C THR A 345 -1.28 -1.57 9.72
N LEU A 346 -1.69 -0.33 10.00
CA LEU A 346 -1.08 0.87 9.43
C LEU A 346 0.17 1.21 10.25
N SER A 347 1.30 1.32 9.56
CA SER A 347 2.59 1.76 10.07
C SER A 347 2.92 3.15 9.55
N LEU A 348 3.32 4.05 10.45
CA LEU A 348 3.70 5.43 10.16
C LEU A 348 5.07 5.71 10.78
N TRP A 349 5.97 6.36 10.04
CA TRP A 349 7.26 6.78 10.59
C TRP A 349 7.10 8.07 11.40
N GLY A 350 7.16 7.97 12.72
CA GLY A 350 7.03 9.12 13.62
C GLY A 350 8.37 9.83 13.80
N HIS A 351 8.49 11.03 13.25
CA HIS A 351 9.71 11.86 13.31
C HIS A 351 9.56 13.14 14.14
N HIS A 352 8.35 13.39 14.68
CA HIS A 352 8.13 14.47 15.62
C HIS A 352 6.99 14.13 16.59
N SER A 353 7.18 14.45 17.87
CA SER A 353 6.11 14.50 18.87
C SER A 353 6.38 15.60 19.89
N TYR A 354 5.32 16.16 20.48
CA TYR A 354 5.45 17.23 21.50
C TYR A 354 6.14 16.73 22.78
N SER A 355 5.96 15.45 23.13
CA SER A 355 6.66 14.76 24.20
C SER A 355 6.81 13.28 23.88
N CYS A 356 7.66 12.56 24.61
CA CYS A 356 7.73 11.09 24.51
C CYS A 356 6.60 10.36 25.28
N THR A 357 5.66 11.07 25.90
CA THR A 357 4.57 10.44 26.65
C THR A 357 3.63 9.72 25.69
N ALA A 358 3.35 8.45 25.97
CA ALA A 358 2.35 7.67 25.24
C ALA A 358 0.99 8.38 25.32
N THR A 359 0.49 8.87 24.18
CA THR A 359 -0.74 9.68 24.10
C THR A 359 -1.62 9.17 22.99
N GLY A 360 -2.92 9.01 23.29
CA GLY A 360 -3.89 8.34 22.43
C GLY A 360 -4.16 9.05 21.11
N TRP A 361 -4.31 8.25 20.06
CA TRP A 361 -4.77 8.63 18.73
C TRP A 361 -5.61 7.50 18.12
N VAL A 362 -6.43 7.86 17.14
CA VAL A 362 -7.53 7.03 16.64
C VAL A 362 -7.52 7.03 15.12
N ALA A 363 -7.90 5.88 14.54
CA ALA A 363 -8.13 5.71 13.12
C ALA A 363 -9.64 5.50 12.86
N TYR A 364 -10.13 6.09 11.78
CA TYR A 364 -11.51 6.00 11.32
C TYR A 364 -11.55 5.59 9.85
N ARG A 365 -12.62 4.90 9.45
CA ARG A 365 -12.99 4.90 8.03
C ARG A 365 -13.52 6.30 7.68
N VAL A 366 -13.21 6.78 6.49
CA VAL A 366 -13.65 8.10 5.99
C VAL A 366 -14.14 8.00 4.55
N ALA A 367 -14.87 9.02 4.10
CA ALA A 367 -15.14 9.20 2.67
C ALA A 367 -13.84 9.39 1.88
N ALA A 368 -13.89 9.19 0.56
CA ALA A 368 -12.73 9.34 -0.30
C ALA A 368 -12.08 10.71 -0.15
N VAL A 369 -10.77 10.73 0.09
CA VAL A 369 -9.97 11.95 0.19
C VAL A 369 -9.34 12.30 -1.16
N SER A 370 -9.17 13.60 -1.41
CA SER A 370 -8.54 14.19 -2.59
C SER A 370 -7.87 15.51 -2.22
N ASN A 371 -7.20 16.16 -3.17
CA ASN A 371 -6.57 17.49 -3.06
C ASN A 371 -7.55 18.63 -2.67
N THR A 372 -8.85 18.30 -2.52
CA THR A 372 -9.91 19.20 -2.04
C THR A 372 -9.99 19.28 -0.52
N ALA A 373 -9.29 18.39 0.20
CA ALA A 373 -9.32 18.32 1.65
C ALA A 373 -8.79 19.63 2.26
N ARG A 374 -9.60 20.24 3.12
CA ARG A 374 -9.25 21.43 3.91
C ARG A 374 -9.80 21.26 5.31
N TRP A 375 -9.35 22.08 6.26
CA TRP A 375 -9.99 22.10 7.57
C TRP A 375 -11.50 22.36 7.47
N THR A 376 -11.92 23.25 6.57
CA THR A 376 -13.34 23.57 6.33
C THR A 376 -14.07 22.57 5.43
N ASN A 377 -13.35 21.66 4.77
CA ASN A 377 -13.88 20.67 3.83
C ASN A 377 -13.20 19.31 4.06
N ARG A 378 -13.46 18.71 5.22
CA ARG A 378 -12.87 17.43 5.61
C ARG A 378 -13.69 16.27 5.03
N PRO A 379 -13.04 15.15 4.64
CA PRO A 379 -13.76 13.92 4.36
C PRO A 379 -14.72 13.55 5.49
N ALA A 380 -15.92 13.09 5.14
CA ALA A 380 -16.89 12.62 6.11
C ALA A 380 -16.29 11.47 6.93
N GLN A 381 -16.40 11.55 8.25
CA GLN A 381 -15.91 10.52 9.16
C GLN A 381 -17.00 9.48 9.38
N TYR A 382 -16.63 8.20 9.36
CA TYR A 382 -17.52 7.07 9.66
C TYR A 382 -17.10 6.41 10.99
N GLU A 383 -17.14 5.08 11.05
CA GLU A 383 -16.79 4.33 12.25
C GLU A 383 -15.29 4.37 12.58
N GLN A 384 -15.01 4.26 13.89
CA GLN A 384 -13.66 4.05 14.38
C GLN A 384 -13.20 2.63 14.07
N VAL A 385 -11.97 2.49 13.58
CA VAL A 385 -11.40 1.19 13.17
C VAL A 385 -10.17 0.79 13.99
N GLY A 386 -9.61 1.70 14.78
CA GLY A 386 -8.48 1.40 15.66
C GLY A 386 -8.06 2.54 16.57
N THR A 387 -7.25 2.20 17.57
CA THR A 387 -6.63 3.11 18.55
C THR A 387 -5.16 2.77 18.71
N SER A 388 -4.34 3.76 19.06
CA SER A 388 -2.94 3.57 19.45
C SER A 388 -2.53 4.66 20.43
N THR A 389 -1.50 4.41 21.23
CA THR A 389 -0.86 5.40 22.10
C THR A 389 0.62 5.58 21.77
N GLN A 390 1.14 4.84 20.79
CA GLN A 390 2.55 4.84 20.46
C GLN A 390 3.04 6.26 20.08
N THR A 391 4.20 6.63 20.59
CA THR A 391 4.80 7.97 20.45
C THR A 391 6.29 7.84 20.15
N ARG A 392 6.78 8.58 19.16
CA ARG A 392 8.17 8.60 18.68
C ARG A 392 8.54 10.00 18.17
N GLY A 393 9.83 10.27 18.01
CA GLY A 393 10.34 11.52 17.43
C GLY A 393 10.34 12.73 18.38
N TRP A 394 10.66 12.57 19.67
CA TRP A 394 10.80 13.73 20.58
C TRP A 394 12.27 14.16 20.76
N GLY A 395 13.22 13.25 20.58
CA GLY A 395 14.64 13.51 20.78
C GLY A 395 15.43 12.22 20.93
N SER A 396 16.69 12.29 21.39
CA SER A 396 17.56 11.11 21.48
C SER A 396 17.01 9.98 22.38
N ALA A 397 16.32 10.32 23.46
CA ALA A 397 15.66 9.35 24.35
C ALA A 397 14.36 8.75 23.76
N CYS A 398 13.87 9.30 22.66
CA CYS A 398 12.62 8.96 22.00
C CYS A 398 12.80 9.14 20.49
N SER A 399 13.69 8.33 19.93
CA SER A 399 14.12 8.47 18.55
C SER A 399 12.95 8.32 17.58
N ASP A 400 13.19 8.78 16.35
CA ASP A 400 12.31 8.49 15.23
C ASP A 400 12.21 6.98 15.04
N ASP A 401 10.99 6.48 14.87
CA ASP A 401 10.73 5.06 14.66
C ASP A 401 9.30 4.86 14.12
N TRP A 402 9.02 3.65 13.68
CA TRP A 402 7.67 3.25 13.29
C TRP A 402 6.72 3.24 14.49
N VAL A 403 5.53 3.80 14.28
CA VAL A 403 4.37 3.61 15.13
C VAL A 403 3.25 2.94 14.35
N THR A 404 2.43 2.15 15.05
CA THR A 404 1.39 1.34 14.41
C THR A 404 0.00 1.59 15.00
N ILE A 405 -1.02 1.40 14.18
CA ILE A 405 -2.43 1.41 14.56
C ILE A 405 -3.21 0.34 13.77
N PRO A 406 -4.09 -0.46 14.40
CA PRO A 406 -4.90 -1.43 13.66
C PRO A 406 -5.92 -0.73 12.76
N VAL A 407 -6.11 -1.28 11.56
CA VAL A 407 -7.07 -0.80 10.55
C VAL A 407 -7.82 -1.95 9.88
N THR A 408 -7.83 -3.15 10.49
CA THR A 408 -8.46 -4.37 9.99
C THR A 408 -9.90 -4.14 9.52
N ALA A 409 -10.71 -3.41 10.28
CA ALA A 409 -12.10 -3.15 9.94
C ALA A 409 -12.25 -2.31 8.65
N ALA A 410 -11.34 -1.38 8.36
CA ALA A 410 -11.39 -0.59 7.13
C ALA A 410 -11.11 -1.43 5.88
N PHE A 411 -10.12 -2.33 5.95
CA PHE A 411 -9.81 -3.25 4.85
C PHE A 411 -10.88 -4.33 4.69
N GLN A 412 -11.43 -4.85 5.79
CA GLN A 412 -12.54 -5.80 5.74
C GLN A 412 -13.80 -5.17 5.14
N TYR A 413 -14.08 -3.89 5.44
CA TYR A 413 -15.18 -3.16 4.82
C TYR A 413 -14.96 -2.97 3.32
N THR A 414 -13.74 -2.63 2.90
CA THR A 414 -13.35 -2.48 1.50
C THR A 414 -13.56 -3.79 0.71
N ALA A 415 -13.11 -4.91 1.27
CA ALA A 415 -13.33 -6.25 0.72
C ALA A 415 -14.83 -6.58 0.57
N ALA A 416 -15.59 -6.44 1.66
CA ALA A 416 -17.01 -6.82 1.72
C ALA A 416 -17.91 -5.98 0.79
N ASN A 417 -17.55 -4.73 0.55
CA ASN A 417 -18.33 -3.81 -0.29
C ASN A 417 -17.75 -3.66 -1.71
N LYS A 418 -16.76 -4.48 -2.07
CA LYS A 418 -16.10 -4.48 -3.38
C LYS A 418 -15.64 -3.09 -3.82
N LEU A 419 -15.04 -2.35 -2.88
CA LEU A 419 -14.52 -1.00 -3.16
C LEU A 419 -13.16 -1.08 -3.84
N THR A 420 -12.81 -0.04 -4.58
CA THR A 420 -11.51 0.08 -5.29
C THR A 420 -10.44 0.81 -4.47
N SER A 421 -10.82 1.40 -3.34
CA SER A 421 -9.90 2.11 -2.44
C SER A 421 -10.27 1.93 -0.97
N THR A 422 -9.26 1.89 -0.11
CA THR A 422 -9.39 1.93 1.35
C THR A 422 -9.03 3.33 1.84
N ASN A 423 -9.95 4.01 2.53
CA ASN A 423 -9.80 5.38 2.99
C ASN A 423 -9.78 5.45 4.52
N ILE A 424 -8.69 5.99 5.09
CA ILE A 424 -8.42 6.02 6.53
C ILE A 424 -8.17 7.47 6.96
N GLY A 425 -8.88 7.95 7.97
CA GLY A 425 -8.57 9.19 8.67
C GLY A 425 -7.91 8.90 10.02
N ILE A 426 -6.92 9.69 10.40
CA ILE A 426 -6.27 9.64 11.71
C ILE A 426 -6.37 10.99 12.41
N SER A 427 -6.59 10.95 13.73
CA SER A 427 -6.60 12.13 14.59
C SER A 427 -6.13 11.80 16.00
N ALA A 428 -5.65 12.80 16.74
CA ALA A 428 -5.41 12.63 18.17
C ALA A 428 -6.73 12.33 18.90
N ALA A 429 -6.67 11.58 20.00
CA ALA A 429 -7.84 11.30 20.82
C ALA A 429 -8.36 12.57 21.54
N SER A 430 -7.48 13.55 21.76
CA SER A 430 -7.83 14.89 22.24
C SER A 430 -7.20 15.95 21.34
N GLU A 431 -8.01 16.91 20.91
CA GLU A 431 -7.58 18.10 20.15
C GLU A 431 -7.41 19.34 21.03
N THR A 432 -7.22 19.14 22.34
CA THR A 432 -6.89 20.20 23.32
C THR A 432 -5.66 19.86 24.15
N ASN A 433 -5.18 18.61 24.08
CA ASN A 433 -3.96 18.15 24.77
C ASN A 433 -2.75 18.19 23.84
N ASN A 434 -1.75 19.01 24.18
CA ASN A 434 -0.52 19.17 23.40
C ASN A 434 0.26 17.87 23.22
N LEU A 435 0.17 16.95 24.17
CA LEU A 435 0.86 15.66 24.09
C LEU A 435 0.36 14.79 22.93
N GLY A 436 -0.80 15.12 22.35
CA GLY A 436 -1.36 14.48 21.17
C GLY A 436 -0.74 14.92 19.84
N TRP A 437 0.08 15.98 19.81
CA TRP A 437 0.74 16.45 18.59
C TRP A 437 1.81 15.47 18.12
N LYS A 438 1.62 14.95 16.90
CA LYS A 438 2.56 14.02 16.25
C LYS A 438 2.66 14.36 14.77
N ARG A 439 3.86 14.18 14.19
CA ARG A 439 4.13 14.31 12.76
C ARG A 439 4.73 13.01 12.24
N PHE A 440 4.29 12.60 11.06
CA PHE A 440 4.69 11.36 10.41
C PHE A 440 5.18 11.64 8.99
N ALA A 441 6.07 10.81 8.46
CA ALA A 441 6.40 10.87 7.04
C ALA A 441 5.14 10.62 6.18
N SER A 442 4.98 11.38 5.10
CA SER A 442 3.95 11.15 4.08
C SER A 442 4.47 10.26 2.94
N ARG A 443 3.66 10.00 1.92
CA ARG A 443 4.09 9.30 0.70
C ARG A 443 5.15 10.05 -0.11
N GLU A 444 5.22 11.38 0.01
CA GLU A 444 6.21 12.25 -0.63
C GLU A 444 7.58 12.13 0.04
N ALA A 445 7.61 11.86 1.35
CA ALA A 445 8.84 11.82 2.15
C ALA A 445 9.92 10.94 1.50
N VAL A 446 11.18 11.36 1.55
CA VAL A 446 12.31 10.69 0.87
C VAL A 446 12.53 9.24 1.33
N ALA A 447 12.10 8.91 2.54
CA ALA A 447 12.20 7.60 3.15
C ALA A 447 10.97 7.31 4.02
N ASN A 448 10.76 6.03 4.32
CA ASN A 448 9.77 5.55 5.28
C ASN A 448 8.32 6.06 5.03
N PRO A 449 7.79 5.96 3.80
CA PRO A 449 6.40 6.34 3.54
C PRO A 449 5.43 5.49 4.40
N PRO A 450 4.21 5.97 4.66
CA PRO A 450 3.17 5.17 5.30
C PRO A 450 2.99 3.80 4.62
N SER A 451 2.69 2.76 5.38
CA SER A 451 2.39 1.44 4.80
C SER A 451 1.35 0.69 5.61
N VAL A 452 0.54 -0.15 4.96
CA VAL A 452 -0.34 -1.10 5.64
C VAL A 452 0.14 -2.52 5.35
N THR A 453 0.35 -3.31 6.40
CA THR A 453 0.52 -4.75 6.28
C THR A 453 -0.82 -5.43 6.50
N VAL A 454 -1.32 -6.15 5.49
CA VAL A 454 -2.59 -6.86 5.47
C VAL A 454 -2.31 -8.36 5.41
N THR A 455 -2.68 -9.10 6.45
CA THR A 455 -2.73 -10.56 6.39
C THR A 455 -4.12 -11.01 6.00
N TYR A 456 -4.24 -11.81 4.95
CA TYR A 456 -5.51 -12.29 4.43
C TYR A 456 -5.45 -13.76 4.02
N GLN A 457 -6.63 -14.32 3.78
CA GLN A 457 -6.80 -15.59 3.08
C GLN A 457 -7.89 -15.42 2.01
N THR A 458 -7.84 -16.23 0.96
CA THR A 458 -8.89 -16.26 -0.06
C THR A 458 -10.07 -17.07 0.48
N LYS A 459 -11.31 -16.58 0.29
CA LYS A 459 -12.51 -17.35 0.65
C LYS A 459 -12.64 -18.56 -0.29
N THR A 460 -13.29 -19.62 0.18
CA THR A 460 -13.65 -20.75 -0.70
C THR A 460 -14.57 -20.30 -1.83
N ALA A 461 -14.42 -20.88 -3.01
CA ALA A 461 -15.28 -20.65 -4.17
C ALA A 461 -16.15 -21.87 -4.46
N VAL A 462 -17.38 -21.65 -4.92
CA VAL A 462 -18.23 -22.70 -5.52
C VAL A 462 -17.99 -22.66 -7.03
N ASP A 463 -17.33 -23.69 -7.56
CA ASP A 463 -16.91 -23.72 -8.97
C ASP A 463 -17.97 -24.34 -9.88
N ALA A 464 -18.72 -25.32 -9.36
CA ALA A 464 -19.78 -26.00 -10.07
C ALA A 464 -20.88 -26.43 -9.11
N VAL A 465 -22.11 -26.49 -9.62
CA VAL A 465 -23.30 -26.96 -8.91
C VAL A 465 -24.08 -27.90 -9.82
N ALA A 466 -24.61 -28.98 -9.25
CA ALA A 466 -25.43 -29.96 -9.93
C ALA A 466 -26.29 -30.72 -8.91
N THR A 467 -27.15 -31.58 -9.40
CA THR A 467 -27.87 -32.57 -8.59
C THR A 467 -27.39 -33.99 -8.92
N ALA A 468 -27.86 -34.98 -8.17
CA ALA A 468 -27.82 -36.38 -8.58
C ALA A 468 -29.22 -37.00 -8.39
N PRO A 469 -29.93 -37.43 -9.46
CA PRO A 469 -29.53 -37.41 -10.88
C PRO A 469 -29.18 -36.02 -11.42
N ASP A 470 -28.30 -35.96 -12.42
CA ASP A 470 -27.74 -34.70 -12.94
C ASP A 470 -28.80 -33.81 -13.59
N THR A 471 -28.84 -32.54 -13.18
CA THR A 471 -29.63 -31.49 -13.81
C THR A 471 -28.79 -30.25 -14.05
N THR A 472 -29.16 -29.46 -15.05
CA THR A 472 -28.58 -28.14 -15.29
C THR A 472 -29.10 -27.14 -14.26
N CYS A 473 -28.24 -26.29 -13.72
CA CYS A 473 -28.67 -25.17 -12.89
C CYS A 473 -29.39 -24.12 -13.73
N ALA A 474 -30.71 -24.09 -13.64
CA ALA A 474 -31.58 -23.13 -14.33
C ALA A 474 -32.73 -22.70 -13.41
N THR A 475 -33.42 -21.61 -13.76
CA THR A 475 -34.57 -21.08 -13.02
C THR A 475 -35.72 -20.70 -13.95
N GLY A 476 -36.92 -20.53 -13.39
CA GLY A 476 -38.10 -20.09 -14.13
C GLY A 476 -38.56 -21.11 -15.17
N ALA A 477 -38.74 -20.66 -16.42
CA ALA A 477 -39.26 -21.49 -17.51
C ALA A 477 -38.29 -22.62 -17.92
N ASP A 478 -36.99 -22.44 -17.71
CA ASP A 478 -35.95 -23.41 -18.07
C ASP A 478 -35.65 -24.40 -16.94
N ARG A 479 -36.46 -24.38 -15.86
CA ARG A 479 -36.28 -25.23 -14.69
C ARG A 479 -36.40 -26.72 -15.08
N PRO A 480 -35.40 -27.56 -14.75
CA PRO A 480 -35.42 -28.99 -15.06
C PRO A 480 -36.44 -29.76 -14.20
N TYR A 481 -36.79 -30.96 -14.65
CA TYR A 481 -37.54 -31.94 -13.88
C TYR A 481 -36.61 -32.86 -13.09
N MET A 482 -37.06 -33.29 -11.91
CA MET A 482 -36.33 -34.18 -11.00
C MET A 482 -37.14 -35.44 -10.74
N SER A 483 -36.59 -36.60 -11.12
CA SER A 483 -37.26 -37.90 -10.97
C SER A 483 -37.06 -38.55 -9.60
N SER A 484 -36.64 -37.79 -8.59
CA SER A 484 -36.36 -38.27 -7.24
C SER A 484 -36.90 -37.29 -6.20
N LEU A 485 -37.48 -37.83 -5.13
CA LEU A 485 -37.88 -37.07 -3.93
C LEU A 485 -36.70 -36.83 -2.97
N THR A 486 -35.58 -37.54 -3.17
CA THR A 486 -34.36 -37.43 -2.36
C THR A 486 -33.11 -37.28 -3.25
N PRO A 487 -33.11 -36.33 -4.21
CA PRO A 487 -31.92 -36.09 -5.02
C PRO A 487 -30.78 -35.58 -4.14
N GLN A 488 -29.54 -35.88 -4.50
CA GLN A 488 -28.43 -35.15 -3.88
C GLN A 488 -28.35 -33.76 -4.50
N LEU A 489 -28.23 -32.73 -3.68
CA LEU A 489 -27.74 -31.43 -4.10
C LEU A 489 -26.22 -31.46 -3.94
N ARG A 490 -25.45 -31.12 -4.96
CA ARG A 490 -23.98 -31.23 -4.88
C ARG A 490 -23.24 -30.07 -5.52
N ALA A 491 -22.03 -29.84 -5.06
CA ALA A 491 -21.18 -28.75 -5.51
C ALA A 491 -19.70 -29.14 -5.54
N GLN A 492 -18.94 -28.57 -6.48
CA GLN A 492 -17.48 -28.51 -6.37
C GLN A 492 -17.10 -27.22 -5.67
N ILE A 493 -16.36 -27.34 -4.57
CA ILE A 493 -15.96 -26.21 -3.73
C ILE A 493 -14.45 -26.23 -3.64
N THR A 494 -13.80 -25.14 -4.03
CA THR A 494 -12.34 -25.01 -3.98
C THR A 494 -11.90 -24.06 -2.88
N ASP A 495 -10.90 -24.50 -2.13
CA ASP A 495 -10.02 -23.66 -1.33
C ASP A 495 -8.69 -23.47 -2.08
N THR A 496 -8.21 -22.23 -2.19
CA THR A 496 -6.97 -21.92 -2.92
C THR A 496 -5.73 -22.61 -2.38
N LEU A 497 -5.78 -23.14 -1.15
CA LEU A 497 -4.69 -23.81 -0.48
C LEU A 497 -4.87 -25.33 -0.39
N GLY A 498 -5.95 -25.85 -0.97
CA GLY A 498 -6.33 -27.25 -0.90
C GLY A 498 -6.76 -27.72 0.50
N ALA A 499 -7.20 -26.80 1.37
CA ALA A 499 -7.81 -27.19 2.65
C ALA A 499 -9.05 -28.07 2.43
N GLN A 500 -9.42 -28.83 3.46
CA GLN A 500 -10.72 -29.50 3.46
C GLN A 500 -11.84 -28.46 3.48
N VAL A 501 -12.91 -28.72 2.75
CA VAL A 501 -14.04 -27.80 2.57
C VAL A 501 -15.33 -28.42 3.08
N TYR A 502 -16.22 -27.55 3.53
CA TYR A 502 -17.59 -27.86 3.91
C TYR A 502 -18.54 -27.08 3.00
N GLY A 503 -19.70 -27.65 2.69
CA GLY A 503 -20.73 -27.03 1.87
C GLY A 503 -22.00 -26.83 2.66
N THR A 504 -22.43 -25.59 2.86
CA THR A 504 -23.78 -25.30 3.39
C THR A 504 -24.74 -25.19 2.21
N PHE A 505 -25.68 -26.13 2.13
CA PHE A 505 -26.74 -26.15 1.14
C PHE A 505 -28.01 -25.55 1.74
N GLU A 506 -28.73 -24.77 0.94
CA GLU A 506 -30.01 -24.18 1.30
C GLU A 506 -31.03 -24.51 0.21
N TRP A 507 -32.24 -24.90 0.60
CA TRP A 507 -33.35 -25.07 -0.34
C TRP A 507 -34.68 -24.61 0.24
N LYS A 508 -35.64 -24.35 -0.65
CA LYS A 508 -36.99 -23.92 -0.32
C LYS A 508 -37.96 -24.21 -1.46
N VAL A 509 -39.25 -24.28 -1.16
CA VAL A 509 -40.29 -24.26 -2.20
C VAL A 509 -40.21 -22.92 -2.94
N VAL A 510 -40.33 -22.96 -4.27
CA VAL A 510 -40.32 -21.76 -5.11
C VAL A 510 -41.43 -20.79 -4.65
N GLY A 511 -41.07 -19.52 -4.46
CA GLY A 511 -41.98 -18.49 -3.93
C GLY A 511 -42.08 -18.44 -2.40
N SER A 512 -41.54 -19.43 -1.69
CA SER A 512 -41.49 -19.42 -0.21
C SER A 512 -40.38 -18.50 0.31
N THR A 513 -40.60 -17.97 1.52
CA THR A 513 -39.59 -17.29 2.34
C THR A 513 -38.94 -18.22 3.38
N VAL A 514 -39.52 -19.39 3.62
CA VAL A 514 -39.01 -20.39 4.56
C VAL A 514 -38.06 -21.33 3.81
N SER A 515 -36.83 -21.45 4.30
CA SER A 515 -35.80 -22.35 3.77
C SER A 515 -35.30 -23.35 4.80
N THR A 516 -34.78 -24.46 4.30
CA THR A 516 -34.07 -25.49 5.06
C THR A 516 -32.60 -25.41 4.68
N THR A 517 -31.72 -25.65 5.65
CA THR A 517 -30.27 -25.70 5.42
C THR A 517 -29.66 -26.98 5.98
N THR A 518 -28.65 -27.51 5.30
CA THR A 518 -27.77 -28.56 5.82
C THR A 518 -26.32 -28.21 5.51
N THR A 519 -25.38 -28.72 6.30
CA THR A 519 -23.94 -28.57 6.04
C THR A 519 -23.30 -29.93 5.89
N GLU A 520 -22.60 -30.11 4.78
CA GLU A 520 -21.90 -31.35 4.44
C GLU A 520 -20.40 -31.13 4.51
N GLY A 521 -19.65 -32.21 4.75
CA GLY A 521 -18.18 -32.21 4.78
C GLY A 521 -17.60 -32.88 6.04
N PRO A 522 -16.26 -32.90 6.18
CA PRO A 522 -15.30 -32.30 5.26
C PRO A 522 -15.15 -33.09 3.95
N GLY A 523 -14.99 -32.38 2.83
CA GLY A 523 -14.60 -32.92 1.52
C GLY A 523 -13.24 -32.38 1.08
N ALA A 524 -12.61 -33.04 0.09
CA ALA A 524 -11.39 -32.52 -0.51
C ALA A 524 -11.71 -31.31 -1.41
N SER A 525 -10.88 -30.26 -1.38
CA SER A 525 -11.02 -29.10 -2.27
C SER A 525 -11.13 -29.53 -3.74
N GLY A 526 -12.09 -28.99 -4.46
CA GLY A 526 -12.40 -29.27 -5.87
C GLY A 526 -13.16 -30.57 -6.13
N SER A 527 -13.36 -31.43 -5.12
CA SER A 527 -14.19 -32.64 -5.25
C SER A 527 -15.68 -32.32 -5.14
N TRP A 528 -16.53 -33.19 -5.71
CA TRP A 528 -17.97 -33.09 -5.53
C TRP A 528 -18.35 -33.43 -4.09
N LEU A 529 -18.94 -32.45 -3.39
CA LEU A 529 -19.54 -32.60 -2.07
C LEU A 529 -21.06 -32.55 -2.24
N GLY A 530 -21.80 -33.52 -1.69
CA GLY A 530 -23.23 -33.67 -1.89
C GLY A 530 -24.03 -33.88 -0.61
N THR A 531 -25.29 -33.49 -0.62
CA THR A 531 -26.21 -33.61 0.52
C THR A 531 -26.77 -35.01 0.68
N THR A 532 -27.10 -35.36 1.91
CA THR A 532 -28.10 -36.41 2.19
C THR A 532 -29.44 -35.74 2.46
N ILE A 533 -30.40 -35.89 1.54
CA ILE A 533 -31.75 -35.33 1.68
C ILE A 533 -32.62 -36.34 2.42
N ALA A 534 -33.26 -35.90 3.51
CA ALA A 534 -34.20 -36.72 4.27
C ALA A 534 -35.45 -37.06 3.45
N ASP A 535 -36.06 -38.20 3.78
CA ASP A 535 -37.37 -38.56 3.24
C ASP A 535 -38.38 -37.43 3.51
N GLU A 536 -39.31 -37.22 2.56
CA GLU A 536 -40.35 -36.18 2.61
C GLU A 536 -39.86 -34.72 2.48
N ALA A 537 -38.56 -34.46 2.34
CA ALA A 537 -38.05 -33.11 2.14
C ALA A 537 -38.56 -32.44 0.84
N PHE A 538 -38.80 -33.26 -0.20
CA PHE A 538 -39.43 -32.83 -1.44
C PHE A 538 -40.70 -33.63 -1.71
N THR A 539 -41.68 -32.97 -2.33
CA THR A 539 -42.98 -33.57 -2.66
C THR A 539 -43.22 -33.56 -4.18
N GLU A 540 -43.86 -34.61 -4.68
CA GLU A 540 -44.28 -34.72 -6.08
C GLU A 540 -45.08 -33.48 -6.53
N GLY A 541 -44.79 -32.99 -7.74
CA GLY A 541 -45.48 -31.83 -8.35
C GLY A 541 -45.03 -30.46 -7.83
N SER A 542 -44.21 -30.40 -6.78
CA SER A 542 -43.67 -29.15 -6.25
C SER A 542 -42.36 -28.74 -6.92
N SER A 543 -42.12 -27.43 -7.00
CA SER A 543 -40.83 -26.88 -7.43
C SER A 543 -40.04 -26.32 -6.27
N TYR A 544 -38.73 -26.56 -6.30
CA TYR A 544 -37.79 -26.13 -5.28
C TYR A 544 -36.68 -25.28 -5.88
N ALA A 545 -36.28 -24.25 -5.13
CA ALA A 545 -35.08 -23.47 -5.38
C ALA A 545 -34.02 -23.86 -4.36
N TRP A 546 -32.77 -24.03 -4.79
CA TRP A 546 -31.65 -24.35 -3.92
C TRP A 546 -30.38 -23.59 -4.31
N ARG A 547 -29.46 -23.47 -3.37
CA ARG A 547 -28.12 -22.89 -3.54
C ARG A 547 -27.14 -23.46 -2.53
N VAL A 548 -25.86 -23.19 -2.71
CA VAL A 548 -24.78 -23.69 -1.83
C VAL A 548 -23.70 -22.63 -1.65
N ARG A 549 -23.02 -22.64 -0.51
CA ARG A 549 -21.77 -21.91 -0.28
C ARG A 549 -20.73 -22.80 0.38
N GLY A 550 -19.46 -22.53 0.10
CA GLY A 550 -18.33 -23.22 0.73
C GLY A 550 -17.85 -22.55 2.02
N THR A 551 -17.13 -23.31 2.85
CA THR A 551 -16.23 -22.80 3.89
C THR A 551 -15.09 -23.78 4.14
N ASP A 552 -13.92 -23.29 4.54
CA ASP A 552 -12.77 -24.08 5.01
C ASP A 552 -12.74 -24.19 6.55
N GLY A 553 -13.83 -23.82 7.22
CA GLY A 553 -13.91 -23.68 8.68
C GLY A 553 -13.66 -22.26 9.20
N ALA A 554 -13.35 -21.31 8.31
CA ALA A 554 -13.30 -19.88 8.62
C ALA A 554 -14.57 -19.16 8.12
N THR A 555 -14.43 -18.05 7.38
CA THR A 555 -15.59 -17.32 6.84
C THR A 555 -16.10 -18.02 5.58
N PRO A 556 -17.41 -18.30 5.48
CA PRO A 556 -17.97 -18.87 4.27
C PRO A 556 -17.73 -17.99 3.04
N GLY A 557 -17.55 -18.65 1.90
CA GLY A 557 -17.57 -18.02 0.59
C GLY A 557 -18.95 -17.47 0.21
N GLU A 558 -19.02 -16.93 -1.00
CA GLU A 558 -20.28 -16.47 -1.57
C GLU A 558 -21.22 -17.64 -1.83
N TRP A 559 -22.52 -17.36 -1.75
CA TRP A 559 -23.53 -18.29 -2.23
C TRP A 559 -23.46 -18.41 -3.75
N SER A 560 -23.69 -19.62 -4.26
CA SER A 560 -24.01 -19.84 -5.66
C SER A 560 -25.28 -19.08 -6.04
N ASN A 561 -25.50 -18.91 -7.35
CA ASN A 561 -26.82 -18.57 -7.85
C ASN A 561 -27.85 -19.61 -7.38
N TRP A 562 -29.12 -19.19 -7.32
CA TRP A 562 -30.21 -20.13 -7.14
C TRP A 562 -30.34 -21.01 -8.38
N CYS A 563 -30.44 -22.32 -8.16
CA CYS A 563 -30.86 -23.31 -9.13
C CYS A 563 -32.25 -23.80 -8.72
N GLU A 564 -33.05 -24.26 -9.67
CA GLU A 564 -34.37 -24.81 -9.36
C GLU A 564 -34.57 -26.17 -10.02
N PHE A 565 -35.54 -26.94 -9.51
CA PHE A 565 -36.07 -28.13 -10.17
C PHE A 565 -37.55 -28.36 -9.78
N THR A 566 -38.30 -29.07 -10.62
CA THR A 566 -39.66 -29.53 -10.31
C THR A 566 -39.66 -31.04 -10.15
N VAL A 567 -40.18 -31.55 -9.03
CA VAL A 567 -40.21 -33.00 -8.80
C VAL A 567 -41.33 -33.64 -9.61
N ILE A 568 -40.96 -34.58 -10.48
CA ILE A 568 -41.87 -35.44 -11.22
C ILE A 568 -41.30 -36.87 -11.24
N THR A 569 -41.87 -37.76 -10.44
CA THR A 569 -41.38 -39.14 -10.22
C THR A 569 -41.95 -40.19 -11.19
N MET A 570 -42.72 -39.75 -12.19
CA MET A 570 -43.43 -40.63 -13.16
C MET A 570 -42.52 -41.45 -14.08
#